data_AF-A0A1I8JIV7-F1
#
_entry.id   AF-A0A1I8JIV7-F1
#
_cell.length_a   1.000
_cell.length_b   1.000
_cell.length_c   1.000
_cell.angle_alpha   90.00
_cell.angle_beta   90.00
_cell.angle_gamma   90.00
#
_symmetry.space_group_name_H-M   'P 1'
#
loop_
_entity.id
_entity.type
_entity.pdbx_description
1 polymer ?
#
loop_
_entity_poly.entity_id
_entity_poly.type
_entity_poly.pdbx_seq_one_letter_code
_entity_poly.pdbx_strand_id
1 'polypeptide(L)'
;MSRRRLMKQLSCVSENVEDDKQVKELKLILARYLPPDYHNSAKVHALIQEKHNKLWHTPFYDNELKLKQMYVKLCKKLPSYGCKIYQVKEIQRGNLQRKQGRLLGISEEKIVLLDSKSKALIRSQPVSELRHWHLGNSPINCVELDFQSCKPWNLVCSSEDVLRSLSLALWEVLECDGI
;
A
#
# COMPACT_ATOMS: atom_id res chain seq x y z
N MET A 1 -31.65 -35.12 21.37
CA MET A 1 -31.36 -35.14 19.91
C MET A 1 -30.21 -34.19 19.63
N SER A 2 -29.10 -34.72 19.12
CA SER A 2 -27.79 -34.07 19.06
C SER A 2 -27.66 -33.14 17.85
N ARG A 3 -27.55 -31.82 18.09
CA ARG A 3 -27.07 -30.84 17.10
C ARG A 3 -25.59 -30.56 17.35
N ARG A 4 -24.74 -31.51 16.98
CA ARG A 4 -23.29 -31.31 16.83
C ARG A 4 -22.82 -32.00 15.57
N ARG A 5 -22.95 -31.33 14.44
CA ARG A 5 -22.19 -31.63 13.23
C ARG A 5 -22.18 -30.39 12.34
N LEU A 6 -20.98 -30.08 11.84
CA LEU A 6 -20.58 -28.98 10.95
C LEU A 6 -20.19 -27.67 11.64
N MET A 7 -19.04 -27.72 12.30
CA MET A 7 -17.97 -26.72 12.11
C MET A 7 -16.64 -27.32 12.59
N LYS A 8 -16.04 -28.15 11.73
CA LYS A 8 -14.60 -28.42 11.75
C LYS A 8 -13.99 -27.53 10.69
N GLN A 9 -13.75 -26.27 11.02
CA GLN A 9 -12.75 -25.45 10.34
C GLN A 9 -12.35 -24.36 11.33
N LEU A 10 -11.07 -24.38 11.71
CA LEU A 10 -10.40 -23.45 12.63
C LEU A 10 -10.68 -23.70 14.12
N SER A 11 -10.66 -24.96 14.56
CA SER A 11 -10.37 -25.23 15.98
C SER A 11 -8.90 -24.98 16.25
N CYS A 12 -8.64 -24.11 17.22
CA CYS A 12 -7.35 -23.88 17.86
C CYS A 12 -6.66 -25.21 18.16
N VAL A 13 -5.52 -25.48 17.54
CA VAL A 13 -4.61 -26.56 17.93
C VAL A 13 -3.28 -25.92 18.25
N SER A 14 -3.10 -25.67 19.54
CA SER A 14 -1.80 -25.55 20.17
C SER A 14 -1.27 -26.97 20.36
N GLU A 15 -0.59 -27.51 19.35
CA GLU A 15 0.23 -28.72 19.46
C GLU A 15 1.29 -28.66 18.35
N ASN A 16 2.56 -28.70 18.77
CA ASN A 16 3.72 -28.74 17.89
C ASN A 16 3.73 -30.08 17.14
N VAL A 17 3.21 -30.10 15.90
CA VAL A 17 3.44 -31.16 14.91
C VAL A 17 3.70 -30.47 13.58
N GLU A 18 4.98 -30.32 13.24
CA GLU A 18 5.43 -29.81 11.94
C GLU A 18 5.19 -30.88 10.87
N ASP A 19 3.94 -31.04 10.45
CA ASP A 19 3.58 -31.85 9.31
C ASP A 19 3.82 -31.00 8.05
N ASP A 20 4.81 -31.34 7.21
CA ASP A 20 5.19 -30.61 5.99
C ASP A 20 3.99 -30.27 5.09
N LYS A 21 2.94 -31.10 5.16
CA LYS A 21 1.69 -30.92 4.43
C LYS A 21 0.86 -29.73 4.94
N GLN A 22 0.78 -29.53 6.25
CA GLN A 22 0.03 -28.43 6.86
C GLN A 22 0.72 -27.08 6.63
N VAL A 23 2.06 -27.05 6.74
CA VAL A 23 2.86 -25.86 6.43
C VAL A 23 2.68 -25.44 4.97
N LYS A 24 2.65 -26.41 4.05
CA LYS A 24 2.44 -26.18 2.62
C LYS A 24 1.03 -25.66 2.31
N GLU A 25 0.01 -26.18 2.99
CA GLU A 25 -1.39 -25.72 2.85
C GLU A 25 -1.57 -24.30 3.37
N LEU A 26 -1.04 -23.98 4.56
CA LEU A 26 -1.05 -22.63 5.10
C LEU A 26 -0.37 -21.64 4.14
N LYS A 27 0.78 -22.01 3.58
CA LYS A 27 1.49 -21.18 2.61
C LYS A 27 0.65 -20.88 1.36
N LEU A 28 -0.10 -21.87 0.86
CA LEU A 28 -1.01 -21.69 -0.28
C LEU A 28 -2.17 -20.74 0.05
N ILE A 29 -2.74 -20.88 1.24
CA ILE A 29 -3.81 -19.99 1.74
C ILE A 29 -3.28 -18.56 1.82
N LEU A 30 -2.12 -18.35 2.43
CA LEU A 30 -1.51 -17.03 2.60
C LEU A 30 -1.17 -16.38 1.25
N ALA A 31 -0.73 -17.18 0.27
CA ALA A 31 -0.48 -16.70 -1.08
C ALA A 31 -1.73 -16.13 -1.77
N ARG A 32 -2.92 -16.62 -1.40
CA ARG A 32 -4.20 -16.14 -1.93
C ARG A 32 -4.66 -14.81 -1.30
N TYR A 33 -4.27 -14.54 -0.06
CA TYR A 33 -4.79 -13.39 0.71
C TYR A 33 -3.78 -12.26 0.92
N LEU A 34 -2.48 -12.50 0.71
CA LEU A 34 -1.43 -11.52 0.95
C LEU A 34 -0.67 -11.17 -0.33
N PRO A 35 -0.10 -9.96 -0.42
CA PRO A 35 0.89 -9.62 -1.44
C PRO A 35 2.15 -10.52 -1.36
N PRO A 36 2.85 -10.74 -2.49
CA PRO A 36 4.04 -11.60 -2.57
C PRO A 36 5.11 -11.31 -1.52
N ASP A 37 5.36 -10.03 -1.24
CA ASP A 37 6.35 -9.57 -0.28
C ASP A 37 6.09 -10.07 1.16
N TYR A 38 4.86 -10.47 1.47
CA TYR A 38 4.44 -10.88 2.81
C TYR A 38 4.21 -12.39 2.97
N HIS A 39 4.32 -13.19 1.91
CA HIS A 39 4.03 -14.63 1.95
C HIS A 39 4.92 -15.38 2.96
N ASN A 40 6.19 -14.99 3.07
CA ASN A 40 7.19 -15.69 3.88
C ASN A 40 7.51 -14.99 5.22
N SER A 41 6.77 -13.94 5.58
CA SER A 41 7.09 -13.16 6.79
C SER A 41 6.43 -13.77 8.04
N ALA A 42 7.23 -14.40 8.91
CA ALA A 42 6.76 -14.94 10.19
C ALA A 42 6.08 -13.88 11.08
N LYS A 43 6.57 -12.63 11.05
CA LYS A 43 5.96 -11.52 11.78
C LYS A 43 4.54 -11.20 11.29
N VAL A 44 4.29 -11.31 9.99
CA VAL A 44 2.97 -11.09 9.41
C VAL A 44 2.02 -12.22 9.79
N HIS A 45 2.50 -13.46 9.79
CA HIS A 45 1.70 -14.63 10.24
C HIS A 45 1.25 -14.49 11.69
N ALA A 46 2.17 -14.11 12.59
CA ALA A 46 1.84 -13.84 13.99
C ALA A 46 0.81 -12.69 14.13
N LEU A 47 0.97 -11.61 13.35
CA LEU A 47 0.04 -10.48 13.37
C LEU A 47 -1.36 -10.88 12.88
N ILE A 48 -1.46 -11.74 11.86
CA ILE A 48 -2.76 -12.23 11.37
C ILE A 48 -3.47 -13.04 12.45
N GLN A 49 -2.74 -13.94 13.12
CA GLN A 49 -3.30 -14.73 14.22
C GLN A 49 -3.76 -13.84 15.38
N GLU A 50 -2.96 -12.85 15.77
CA GLU A 50 -3.31 -11.88 16.80
C GLU A 50 -4.58 -11.10 16.44
N LYS A 51 -4.68 -10.61 15.20
CA LYS A 51 -5.86 -9.88 14.71
C LYS A 51 -7.10 -10.77 14.63
N HIS A 52 -6.93 -12.03 14.20
CA HIS A 52 -8.00 -13.02 14.18
C HIS A 52 -8.55 -13.28 15.60
N ASN A 53 -7.67 -13.51 16.58
CA ASN A 53 -8.06 -13.74 17.97
C ASN A 53 -8.80 -12.52 18.55
N LYS A 54 -8.34 -11.30 18.25
CA LYS A 54 -9.03 -10.07 18.65
C LYS A 54 -10.43 -9.96 18.03
N LEU A 55 -10.60 -10.38 16.77
CA LEU A 55 -11.90 -10.39 16.09
C LEU A 55 -12.85 -11.45 16.67
N TRP A 56 -12.33 -12.61 17.07
CA TRP A 56 -13.13 -13.69 17.67
C TRP A 56 -13.93 -13.25 18.89
N HIS A 57 -13.35 -12.34 19.70
CA HIS A 57 -14.01 -11.81 20.90
C HIS A 57 -15.01 -10.68 20.60
N THR A 58 -15.25 -10.33 19.34
CA THR A 58 -16.22 -9.29 18.99
C THR A 58 -17.62 -9.87 18.82
N PRO A 59 -18.68 -9.14 19.22
CA PRO A 59 -20.06 -9.65 19.19
C PRO A 59 -20.63 -9.81 17.77
N PHE A 60 -19.86 -9.46 16.75
CA PHE A 60 -20.25 -9.53 15.34
C PHE A 60 -19.30 -10.37 14.51
N TYR A 61 -18.49 -11.24 15.14
CA TYR A 61 -17.56 -12.12 14.45
C TYR A 61 -18.26 -12.98 13.37
N ASP A 62 -19.45 -13.49 13.66
CA ASP A 62 -20.22 -14.30 12.70
C ASP A 62 -20.97 -13.47 11.63
N ASN A 63 -20.89 -12.14 11.70
CA ASN A 63 -21.57 -11.25 10.76
C ASN A 63 -20.64 -10.83 9.61
N GLU A 64 -20.68 -11.61 8.52
CA GLU A 64 -19.87 -11.39 7.33
C GLU A 64 -20.01 -9.98 6.73
N LEU A 65 -21.22 -9.44 6.64
CA LEU A 65 -21.48 -8.11 6.08
C LEU A 65 -20.74 -7.04 6.88
N LYS A 66 -20.81 -7.13 8.22
CA LYS A 66 -20.14 -6.19 9.11
C LYS A 66 -18.62 -6.30 9.02
N LEU A 67 -18.08 -7.51 8.89
CA LEU A 67 -16.65 -7.73 8.66
C LEU A 67 -16.18 -7.12 7.34
N LYS A 68 -16.92 -7.31 6.24
CA LYS A 68 -16.65 -6.69 4.94
C LYS A 68 -16.67 -5.16 5.02
N GLN A 69 -17.66 -4.58 5.69
CA GLN A 69 -17.73 -3.14 5.91
C GLN A 69 -16.52 -2.62 6.70
N MET A 70 -16.08 -3.34 7.73
CA MET A 70 -14.89 -2.97 8.50
C MET A 70 -13.61 -3.04 7.65
N TYR A 71 -13.47 -4.07 6.81
CA TYR A 71 -12.35 -4.17 5.88
C TYR A 71 -12.28 -2.96 4.94
N VAL A 72 -13.40 -2.60 4.30
CA VAL A 72 -13.47 -1.41 3.43
C VAL A 72 -13.13 -0.14 4.20
N LYS A 73 -13.64 0.03 5.43
CA LYS A 73 -13.31 1.18 6.29
C LYS A 73 -11.82 1.24 6.62
N LEU A 74 -11.16 0.10 6.83
CA LEU A 74 -9.72 0.04 7.07
C LEU A 74 -8.94 0.42 5.81
N CYS A 75 -9.32 -0.10 4.64
CA CYS A 75 -8.70 0.25 3.36
C CYS A 75 -8.80 1.76 3.09
N LYS A 76 -9.97 2.37 3.33
CA LYS A 76 -10.19 3.82 3.15
C LYS A 76 -9.31 4.70 4.05
N LYS A 77 -8.83 4.16 5.18
CA LYS A 77 -7.92 4.88 6.08
C LYS A 77 -6.47 4.84 5.63
N LEU A 78 -6.12 4.02 4.63
CA LEU A 78 -4.76 3.96 4.11
C LEU A 78 -4.44 5.28 3.40
N PRO A 79 -3.23 5.83 3.60
CA PRO A 79 -2.86 7.11 2.99
C PRO A 79 -2.85 7.05 1.46
N SER A 80 -2.57 5.87 0.89
CA SER A 80 -2.56 5.59 -0.55
C SER A 80 -3.89 5.06 -1.11
N TYR A 81 -4.97 5.07 -0.33
CA TYR A 81 -6.26 4.62 -0.83
C TYR A 81 -6.70 5.50 -2.02
N GLY A 82 -7.10 4.86 -3.12
CA GLY A 82 -7.50 5.55 -4.35
C GLY A 82 -6.35 6.17 -5.16
N CYS A 83 -5.10 5.96 -4.77
CA CYS A 83 -3.94 6.51 -5.48
C CYS A 83 -3.37 5.53 -6.52
N LYS A 84 -3.01 6.05 -7.71
CA LYS A 84 -2.09 5.38 -8.65
C LYS A 84 -0.68 5.45 -8.05
N ILE A 85 -0.01 4.29 -7.91
CA ILE A 85 1.27 4.18 -7.22
C ILE A 85 2.42 4.00 -8.21
N TYR A 86 3.46 4.82 -8.05
CA TYR A 86 4.66 4.81 -8.87
C TYR A 86 5.89 4.61 -7.99
N GLN A 87 6.78 3.71 -8.39
CA GLN A 87 8.07 3.53 -7.73
C GLN A 87 9.05 4.59 -8.21
N VAL A 88 9.53 5.41 -7.28
CA VAL A 88 10.43 6.53 -7.58
C VAL A 88 11.59 6.56 -6.60
N LYS A 89 12.61 7.35 -6.92
CA LYS A 89 13.76 7.61 -6.07
C LYS A 89 13.81 9.08 -5.73
N GLU A 90 13.74 9.42 -4.46
CA GLU A 90 13.83 10.81 -3.99
C GLU A 90 15.30 11.26 -3.96
N ILE A 91 15.58 12.43 -4.55
CA ILE A 91 16.88 13.08 -4.50
C ILE A 91 16.96 13.92 -3.22
N GLN A 92 17.89 13.59 -2.33
CA GLN A 92 18.09 14.36 -1.11
C GLN A 92 19.15 15.45 -1.29
N ARG A 93 18.78 16.70 -0.97
CA ARG A 93 19.66 17.87 -0.69
C ARG A 93 20.98 17.90 -1.50
N GLY A 94 20.87 17.93 -2.83
CA GLY A 94 22.00 18.17 -3.73
C GLY A 94 22.96 16.98 -3.95
N ASN A 95 22.70 15.81 -3.36
CA ASN A 95 23.55 14.64 -3.56
C ASN A 95 22.82 13.53 -4.34
N LEU A 96 23.05 13.50 -5.67
CA LEU A 96 22.46 12.54 -6.61
C LEU A 96 22.76 11.06 -6.28
N GLN A 97 23.78 10.80 -5.45
CA GLN A 97 24.21 9.43 -5.13
C GLN A 97 23.37 8.78 -4.02
N ARG A 98 22.71 9.57 -3.15
CA ARG A 98 21.89 9.06 -2.04
C ARG A 98 20.41 9.09 -2.38
N LYS A 99 20.03 8.28 -3.37
CA LYS A 99 18.64 8.11 -3.79
C LYS A 99 17.90 7.17 -2.82
N GLN A 100 16.88 7.69 -2.14
CA GLN A 100 16.03 6.86 -1.28
C GLN A 100 14.84 6.33 -2.09
N GLY A 101 14.57 5.02 -2.00
CA GLY A 101 13.43 4.41 -2.66
C GLY A 101 12.11 4.86 -2.02
N ARG A 102 11.21 5.41 -2.82
CA ARG A 102 9.89 5.91 -2.42
C ARG A 102 8.79 5.34 -3.30
N LEU A 103 7.57 5.47 -2.82
CA LEU A 103 6.36 5.27 -3.60
C LEU A 103 5.62 6.59 -3.68
N LEU A 104 5.45 7.11 -4.88
CA LEU A 104 4.62 8.28 -5.15
C LEU A 104 3.20 7.80 -5.45
N GLY A 105 2.23 8.26 -4.68
CA GLY A 105 0.81 8.05 -4.93
C GLY A 105 0.17 9.31 -5.46
N ILE A 106 -0.57 9.19 -6.56
CA ILE A 106 -1.31 10.30 -7.17
C ILE A 106 -2.79 9.90 -7.22
N SER A 107 -3.66 10.75 -6.69
CA SER A 107 -5.12 10.66 -6.79
C SER A 107 -5.67 12.04 -7.10
N GLU A 108 -6.94 12.12 -7.48
CA GLU A 108 -7.65 13.38 -7.75
C GLU A 108 -7.60 14.37 -6.57
N GLU A 109 -7.64 13.88 -5.32
CA GLU A 109 -7.68 14.75 -4.14
C GLU A 109 -6.28 15.16 -3.64
N LYS A 110 -5.28 14.28 -3.84
CA LYS A 110 -3.98 14.41 -3.15
C LYS A 110 -2.85 13.65 -3.85
N ILE A 111 -1.63 14.11 -3.56
CA ILE A 111 -0.36 13.49 -3.90
C ILE A 111 0.36 13.09 -2.61
N VAL A 112 0.73 11.82 -2.50
CA VAL A 112 1.37 11.25 -1.30
C VAL A 112 2.72 10.65 -1.62
N LEU A 113 3.66 10.75 -0.69
CA LEU A 113 4.97 10.11 -0.76
C LEU A 113 5.12 9.14 0.41
N LEU A 114 5.32 7.87 0.10
CA LEU A 114 5.50 6.79 1.08
C LEU A 114 6.94 6.25 1.03
N ASP A 115 7.38 5.67 2.14
CA ASP A 115 8.60 4.87 2.15
C ASP A 115 8.41 3.55 1.38
N SER A 116 9.37 3.18 0.54
CA SER A 116 9.23 1.97 -0.28
C SER A 116 9.21 0.67 0.54
N LYS A 117 9.88 0.63 1.70
CA LYS A 117 9.98 -0.57 2.55
C LYS A 117 8.88 -0.59 3.60
N SER A 118 8.80 0.46 4.43
CA SER A 118 7.84 0.50 5.54
C SER A 118 6.43 0.87 5.12
N LYS A 119 6.25 1.39 3.89
CA LYS A 119 4.98 1.92 3.37
C LYS A 119 4.39 3.06 4.24
N ALA A 120 5.19 3.61 5.16
CA ALA A 120 4.79 4.69 6.03
C ALA A 120 4.67 6.00 5.23
N LEU A 121 3.69 6.82 5.61
CA LEU A 121 3.50 8.14 5.01
C LEU A 121 4.64 9.08 5.42
N ILE A 122 5.30 9.66 4.42
CA ILE A 122 6.38 10.64 4.61
C ILE A 122 5.84 12.05 4.37
N ARG A 123 5.13 12.25 3.26
CA ARG A 123 4.53 13.54 2.90
C ARG A 123 3.19 13.32 2.22
N SER A 124 2.29 14.28 2.39
CA SER A 124 1.00 14.34 1.70
C SER A 124 0.73 15.80 1.38
N GLN A 125 0.32 16.08 0.15
CA GLN A 125 -0.16 17.39 -0.26
C GLN A 125 -1.45 17.25 -1.06
N PRO A 126 -2.41 18.18 -0.91
CA PRO A 126 -3.56 18.21 -1.79
C PRO A 126 -3.11 18.54 -3.22
N VAL A 127 -3.85 18.05 -4.22
CA VAL A 127 -3.55 18.34 -5.63
C VAL A 127 -3.64 19.84 -5.92
N SER A 128 -4.59 20.54 -5.29
CA SER A 128 -4.79 21.99 -5.44
C SER A 128 -3.58 22.85 -5.05
N GLU A 129 -2.62 22.30 -4.30
CA GLU A 129 -1.38 23.01 -3.95
C GLU A 129 -0.26 22.83 -4.98
N LEU A 130 -0.42 21.93 -5.96
CA LEU A 130 0.54 21.70 -7.02
C LEU A 130 0.48 22.86 -8.01
N ARG A 131 1.57 23.61 -8.14
CA ARG A 131 1.65 24.76 -9.05
C ARG A 131 2.14 24.37 -10.43
N HIS A 132 3.27 23.68 -10.44
CA HIS A 132 3.94 23.26 -11.67
C HIS A 132 4.60 21.91 -11.43
N TRP A 133 4.70 21.12 -12.49
CA TRP A 133 5.65 20.02 -12.54
C TRP A 133 6.62 20.20 -13.70
N HIS A 134 7.84 19.76 -13.48
CA HIS A 134 8.83 19.67 -14.53
C HIS A 134 9.24 18.22 -14.71
N LEU A 135 9.20 17.76 -15.96
CA LEU A 135 9.77 16.49 -16.36
C LEU A 135 11.13 16.79 -16.96
N GLY A 136 12.18 16.33 -16.29
CA GLY A 136 13.53 16.42 -16.83
C GLY A 136 13.66 15.47 -18.00
N ASN A 137 13.99 16.00 -19.18
CA ASN A 137 14.40 15.18 -20.30
C ASN A 137 15.81 14.63 -20.07
N SER A 138 16.01 13.40 -20.56
CA SER A 138 17.25 12.61 -20.66
C SER A 138 18.58 13.30 -20.30
N PRO A 139 19.47 12.67 -19.50
CA PRO A 139 19.54 11.22 -19.24
C PRO A 139 18.97 10.78 -17.89
N ILE A 140 18.34 11.69 -17.14
CA ILE A 140 17.86 11.41 -15.78
C ILE A 140 16.35 11.65 -15.83
N ASN A 141 15.56 10.57 -15.79
CA ASN A 141 14.09 10.57 -15.78
C ASN A 141 13.56 11.28 -14.51
N CYS A 142 13.82 12.57 -14.39
CA CYS A 142 13.57 13.40 -13.23
C CYS A 142 12.16 13.96 -13.28
N VAL A 143 11.55 14.05 -12.11
CA VAL A 143 10.27 14.72 -11.89
C VAL A 143 10.47 15.69 -10.75
N GLU A 144 10.21 16.95 -11.01
CA GLU A 144 10.13 17.98 -9.98
C GLU A 144 8.67 18.38 -9.81
N LEU A 145 8.15 18.26 -8.59
CA LEU A 145 6.80 18.70 -8.24
C LEU A 145 6.91 19.91 -7.33
N ASP A 146 6.46 21.07 -7.79
CA ASP A 146 6.50 22.31 -7.02
C ASP A 146 5.14 22.61 -6.38
N PHE A 147 5.15 22.80 -5.07
CA PHE A 147 3.95 22.99 -4.26
C PHE A 147 3.94 24.37 -3.61
N GLN A 148 2.76 24.93 -3.41
CA GLN A 148 2.62 26.25 -2.78
C GLN A 148 3.15 26.31 -1.35
N SER A 149 2.89 25.27 -0.54
CA SER A 149 3.16 25.29 0.91
C SER A 149 4.52 24.69 1.31
N CYS A 150 5.20 24.00 0.39
CA CYS A 150 6.38 23.21 0.75
C CYS A 150 7.47 23.21 -0.33
N LYS A 151 8.66 22.76 0.05
CA LYS A 151 9.80 22.67 -0.88
C LYS A 151 9.49 21.69 -2.01
N PRO A 152 9.98 21.93 -3.23
CA PRO A 152 9.73 21.08 -4.37
C PRO A 152 10.24 19.66 -4.15
N TRP A 153 9.49 18.68 -4.63
CA TRP A 153 9.84 17.27 -4.52
C TRP A 153 10.62 16.85 -5.75
N ASN A 154 11.88 16.50 -5.53
CA ASN A 154 12.80 16.07 -6.57
C ASN A 154 12.86 14.55 -6.60
N LEU A 155 12.32 13.95 -7.65
CA LEU A 155 12.12 12.51 -7.80
C LEU A 155 12.76 12.01 -9.09
N VAL A 156 13.11 10.74 -9.14
CA VAL A 156 13.62 10.05 -10.32
C VAL A 156 12.84 8.77 -10.54
N CYS A 157 12.27 8.61 -11.73
CA CYS A 157 11.56 7.40 -12.14
C CYS A 157 12.55 6.30 -12.52
N SER A 158 12.15 5.03 -12.29
CA SER A 158 12.99 3.87 -12.63
C SER A 158 13.10 3.63 -14.14
N SER A 159 12.11 4.03 -14.93
CA SER A 159 12.07 3.89 -16.38
C SER A 159 11.34 5.07 -17.04
N GLU A 160 11.54 5.23 -18.34
CA GLU A 160 10.85 6.26 -19.14
C GLU A 160 9.34 5.97 -19.24
N ASP A 161 8.93 4.71 -19.30
CA ASP A 161 7.51 4.35 -19.34
C ASP A 161 6.78 4.75 -18.05
N VAL A 162 7.45 4.59 -16.89
CA VAL A 162 6.92 5.07 -15.61
C VAL A 162 6.83 6.60 -15.62
N LEU A 163 7.80 7.30 -16.21
CA LEU A 163 7.77 8.75 -16.34
C LEU A 163 6.57 9.21 -17.20
N ARG A 164 6.34 8.57 -18.36
CA ARG A 164 5.20 8.86 -19.24
C ARG A 164 3.85 8.53 -18.59
N SER A 165 3.75 7.40 -17.90
CA SER A 165 2.52 7.04 -17.18
C SER A 165 2.25 8.02 -16.02
N LEU A 166 3.30 8.44 -15.30
CA LEU A 166 3.20 9.43 -14.24
C LEU A 166 2.78 10.79 -14.80
N SER A 167 3.34 11.20 -15.94
CA SER A 167 2.96 12.47 -16.57
C SER A 167 1.49 12.47 -16.98
N LEU A 168 1.01 11.39 -17.60
CA LEU A 168 -0.41 11.26 -17.95
C LEU A 168 -1.30 11.32 -16.72
N ALA A 169 -0.93 10.64 -15.64
CA ALA A 169 -1.70 10.68 -14.40
C ALA A 169 -1.71 12.07 -13.74
N LEU A 170 -0.65 12.86 -13.86
CA LEU A 170 -0.63 14.24 -13.41
C LEU A 170 -1.52 15.13 -14.28
N TRP A 171 -1.49 14.96 -15.60
CA TRP A 171 -2.37 15.65 -16.54
C TRP A 171 -3.84 15.35 -16.26
N GLU A 172 -4.22 14.07 -16.16
CA GLU A 172 -5.60 13.64 -15.86
C GLU A 172 -6.13 14.27 -14.56
N VAL A 173 -5.28 14.37 -13.54
CA VAL A 173 -5.67 14.89 -12.24
C VAL A 173 -5.82 16.43 -12.24
N LEU A 174 -5.06 17.15 -13.08
CA LEU A 174 -5.22 18.61 -13.19
C LEU A 174 -6.26 19.05 -14.21
N GLU A 175 -6.49 18.30 -15.29
CA GLU A 175 -7.55 18.64 -16.26
C GLU A 175 -8.94 18.54 -15.63
N CYS A 176 -9.11 17.69 -14.61
CA CYS A 176 -10.33 17.60 -13.81
C CYS A 176 -10.65 18.88 -13.02
N ASP A 177 -9.67 19.76 -12.77
CA ASP A 177 -9.87 21.04 -12.06
C ASP A 177 -10.25 22.22 -13.00
N GLY A 178 -10.36 21.99 -14.32
CA GLY A 178 -10.99 22.92 -15.24
C GLY A 178 -10.38 24.32 -15.30
N ILE A 179 -9.12 24.41 -15.74
CA ILE A 179 -8.53 25.63 -16.33
C ILE A 179 -8.30 25.40 -17.81
#